data_AF-A0A848WJH1-F1
#
_entry.id   AF-A0A848WJH1-F1
#
_cell.length_a   1.000
_cell.length_b   1.000
_cell.length_c   1.000
_cell.angle_alpha   90.00
_cell.angle_beta   90.00
_cell.angle_gamma   90.00
#
_symmetry.space_group_name_H-M   'P 1'
#
loop_
_entity.id
_entity.type
_entity.pdbx_description
1 polymer ?
#
loop_
_entity_poly.entity_id
_entity_poly.type
_entity_poly.pdbx_seq_one_letter_code
_entity_poly.pdbx_strand_id
1 'polypeptide(L)'
;MFKKITVSVAAIAMSFSMTSCGPNSKQGAVMGGLLGAGAGAIIGNQSGRGLEGAAIGGALGATAGAVAGSARDDREQQYRNPPPPPPRRGGYYPY
;
A
#
# COMPACT_ATOMS: atom_id res chain seq x y z
N MET A 1 -26.41 -4.12 -19.48
CA MET A 1 -25.14 -4.85 -19.29
C MET A 1 -24.13 -4.11 -18.40
N PHE A 2 -24.02 -2.77 -18.46
CA PHE A 2 -23.07 -1.97 -17.67
C PHE A 2 -23.09 -2.18 -16.15
N LYS A 3 -24.28 -2.36 -15.55
CA LYS A 3 -24.41 -2.64 -14.11
C LYS A 3 -23.75 -3.95 -13.66
N LYS A 4 -23.60 -4.92 -14.58
CA LYS A 4 -22.90 -6.19 -14.32
C LYS A 4 -21.39 -5.97 -14.22
N ILE A 5 -20.84 -5.08 -15.05
CA ILE A 5 -19.40 -4.77 -15.10
C ILE A 5 -18.95 -4.07 -13.80
N THR A 6 -19.73 -3.12 -13.28
CA THR A 6 -19.42 -2.46 -12.00
C THR A 6 -19.42 -3.43 -10.83
N VAL A 7 -20.37 -4.37 -10.78
CA VAL A 7 -20.44 -5.40 -9.73
C VAL A 7 -19.28 -6.39 -9.84
N SER A 8 -18.87 -6.76 -11.05
CA SER A 8 -17.70 -7.62 -11.28
C SER A 8 -16.39 -6.94 -10.87
N VAL A 9 -16.21 -5.65 -11.16
CA VAL A 9 -15.03 -4.88 -10.73
C VAL A 9 -14.97 -4.76 -9.20
N ALA A 10 -16.11 -4.54 -8.54
CA ALA A 10 -16.19 -4.50 -7.08
C ALA A 10 -15.86 -5.87 -6.45
N ALA A 11 -16.32 -6.98 -7.04
CA ALA A 11 -16.00 -8.33 -6.58
C ALA A 11 -14.51 -8.66 -6.72
N ILE A 12 -13.87 -8.25 -7.82
CA ILE A 12 -12.43 -8.44 -8.05
C ILE A 12 -11.60 -7.61 -7.07
N ALA A 13 -12.02 -6.37 -6.78
CA ALA A 13 -11.38 -5.53 -5.77
C ALA A 13 -11.45 -6.17 -4.37
N MET A 14 -12.56 -6.84 -4.03
CA MET A 14 -12.74 -7.52 -2.76
C MET A 14 -11.84 -8.77 -2.62
N SER A 15 -11.56 -9.47 -3.73
CA SER A 15 -10.62 -10.59 -3.76
C SER A 15 -9.15 -10.14 -3.66
N PHE A 16 -8.82 -8.92 -4.11
CA PHE A 16 -7.47 -8.38 -4.06
C PHE A 16 -7.00 -7.99 -2.64
N SER A 17 -7.95 -7.78 -1.72
CA SER A 17 -7.68 -7.48 -0.30
C SER A 17 -6.90 -8.58 0.44
N MET A 18 -6.77 -9.78 -0.13
CA MET A 18 -5.97 -10.87 0.45
C MET A 18 -4.52 -10.94 -0.07
N THR A 19 -4.15 -10.20 -1.12
CA THR A 19 -2.76 -10.18 -1.61
C THR A 19 -1.99 -9.01 -0.99
N SER A 20 -1.69 -9.15 0.29
CA SER A 20 -0.66 -8.34 0.97
C SER A 20 0.72 -8.84 0.53
N CYS A 21 1.28 -8.30 -0.55
CA CYS A 21 2.65 -8.61 -0.93
C CYS A 21 3.48 -7.34 -1.14
N GLY A 22 4.49 -7.15 -0.31
CA GLY A 22 5.57 -6.19 -0.55
C GLY A 22 5.97 -5.32 0.64
N PRO A 23 7.26 -5.32 1.05
CA PRO A 23 7.84 -4.27 1.87
C PRO A 23 7.91 -2.96 1.05
N ASN A 24 7.99 -1.79 1.68
CA ASN A 24 8.07 -0.42 1.10
C ASN A 24 6.75 0.39 1.01
N SER A 25 6.63 1.38 1.90
CA SER A 25 5.53 2.34 1.94
C SER A 25 5.41 3.20 0.68
N LYS A 26 6.53 3.62 0.09
CA LYS A 26 6.53 4.42 -1.15
C LYS A 26 5.96 3.63 -2.31
N GLN A 27 6.29 2.35 -2.40
CA GLN A 27 5.79 1.48 -3.44
C GLN A 27 4.29 1.23 -3.25
N GLY A 28 3.83 1.07 -2.00
CA GLY A 28 2.40 0.96 -1.66
C GLY A 28 1.60 2.21 -2.01
N ALA A 29 2.12 3.41 -1.74
CA ALA A 29 1.47 4.67 -2.11
C ALA A 29 1.40 4.88 -3.64
N VAL A 30 2.49 4.60 -4.36
CA VAL A 30 2.54 4.75 -5.82
C VAL A 30 1.66 3.71 -6.51
N MET A 31 1.75 2.43 -6.12
CA MET A 31 0.89 1.38 -6.67
C MET A 31 -0.58 1.63 -6.30
N GLY A 32 -0.87 2.00 -5.05
CA GLY A 32 -2.22 2.31 -4.59
C GLY A 32 -2.81 3.50 -5.34
N GLY A 33 -2.01 4.54 -5.59
CA GLY A 33 -2.41 5.69 -6.39
C GLY A 33 -2.66 5.35 -7.86
N LEU A 34 -1.77 4.59 -8.50
CA LEU A 34 -1.94 4.19 -9.90
C LEU A 34 -3.11 3.24 -10.10
N LEU A 35 -3.26 2.24 -9.23
CA LEU A 35 -4.38 1.30 -9.28
C LEU A 35 -5.71 2.01 -8.95
N GLY A 36 -5.72 2.86 -7.92
CA GLY A 36 -6.88 3.66 -7.56
C GLY A 36 -7.29 4.62 -8.67
N ALA A 37 -6.32 5.26 -9.34
CA ALA A 37 -6.57 6.13 -10.47
C ALA A 37 -7.11 5.36 -11.68
N GLY A 38 -6.51 4.21 -12.02
CA GLY A 38 -6.99 3.37 -13.13
C GLY A 38 -8.41 2.85 -12.88
N ALA A 39 -8.68 2.32 -11.69
CA ALA A 39 -10.01 1.85 -11.31
C ALA A 39 -11.04 3.00 -11.27
N GLY A 40 -10.66 4.13 -10.67
CA GLY A 40 -11.48 5.34 -10.61
C GLY A 40 -11.76 5.93 -12.00
N ALA A 41 -10.80 5.88 -12.93
CA ALA A 41 -10.98 6.30 -14.31
C ALA A 41 -12.04 5.46 -15.01
N ILE A 42 -11.96 4.13 -14.89
CA ILE A 42 -12.89 3.20 -15.52
C ILE A 42 -14.32 3.40 -14.97
N ILE A 43 -14.46 3.57 -13.65
CA ILE A 43 -15.74 3.79 -12.99
C ILE A 43 -16.30 5.18 -13.36
N GLY A 44 -15.49 6.24 -13.28
CA GLY A 44 -15.89 7.61 -13.59
C GLY A 44 -16.22 7.82 -15.07
N ASN A 45 -15.57 7.07 -15.97
CA ASN A 45 -15.80 7.17 -17.41
C ASN A 45 -17.23 6.76 -17.79
N GLN A 46 -17.88 5.91 -16.98
CA GLN A 46 -19.30 5.57 -17.20
C GLN A 46 -20.27 6.73 -16.93
N SER A 47 -19.87 7.69 -16.11
CA SER A 47 -20.66 8.90 -15.85
C SER A 47 -20.19 10.10 -16.68
N GLY A 48 -19.30 9.89 -17.67
CA GLY A 48 -18.67 10.97 -18.44
C GLY A 48 -17.64 11.77 -17.65
N ARG A 49 -17.24 11.29 -16.47
CA ARG A 49 -16.33 11.96 -15.52
C ARG A 49 -15.14 11.06 -15.19
N GLY A 50 -14.56 10.43 -16.22
CA GLY A 50 -13.43 9.50 -16.07
C GLY A 50 -12.22 10.16 -15.43
N LEU A 51 -11.86 11.38 -15.83
CA LEU A 51 -10.77 12.14 -15.23
C LEU A 51 -11.00 12.42 -13.75
N GLU A 52 -12.25 12.73 -13.36
CA GLU A 52 -12.58 13.03 -11.97
C GLU A 52 -12.57 11.76 -11.11
N GLY A 53 -13.09 10.65 -11.65
CA GLY A 53 -12.96 9.35 -11.01
C GLY A 53 -11.51 8.92 -10.86
N ALA A 54 -10.65 9.19 -11.85
CA ALA A 54 -9.21 8.91 -11.79
C ALA A 54 -8.50 9.76 -10.74
N ALA A 55 -8.81 11.05 -10.65
CA ALA A 55 -8.24 11.96 -9.67
C ALA A 55 -8.63 11.56 -8.24
N ILE A 56 -9.92 11.30 -8.01
CA ILE A 56 -10.43 10.89 -6.69
C ILE A 56 -9.90 9.51 -6.31
N GLY A 57 -10.00 8.54 -7.22
CA GLY A 57 -9.50 7.18 -7.01
C GLY A 57 -7.99 7.15 -6.79
N GLY A 58 -7.22 7.97 -7.51
CA GLY A 58 -5.79 8.10 -7.35
C GLY A 58 -5.37 8.76 -6.04
N ALA A 59 -6.05 9.85 -5.66
CA ALA A 59 -5.78 10.52 -4.39
C ALA A 59 -6.12 9.62 -3.19
N LEU A 60 -7.29 8.96 -3.22
CA LEU A 60 -7.69 8.01 -2.17
C LEU A 60 -6.79 6.77 -2.14
N GLY A 61 -6.44 6.22 -3.30
CA GLY A 61 -5.56 5.06 -3.39
C GLY A 61 -4.13 5.36 -2.92
N ALA A 62 -3.60 6.53 -3.23
CA ALA A 62 -2.27 6.95 -2.80
C ALA A 62 -2.20 7.24 -1.29
N THR A 63 -3.20 7.91 -0.75
CA THR A 63 -3.29 8.17 0.70
C THR A 63 -3.50 6.88 1.49
N ALA A 64 -4.42 6.03 1.06
CA ALA A 64 -4.62 4.71 1.68
C ALA A 64 -3.35 3.84 1.58
N GLY A 65 -2.67 3.83 0.44
CA GLY A 65 -1.41 3.11 0.25
C GLY A 65 -0.27 3.66 1.10
N ALA A 66 -0.19 4.97 1.31
CA ALA A 66 0.81 5.61 2.16
C ALA A 66 0.59 5.30 3.64
N VAL A 67 -0.66 5.40 4.13
CA VAL A 67 -1.01 5.13 5.53
C VAL A 67 -0.90 3.62 5.86
N ALA A 68 -1.31 2.75 4.94
CA ALA A 68 -1.14 1.31 5.10
C ALA A 68 0.34 0.89 5.02
N GLY A 69 1.12 1.62 4.22
CA GLY A 69 2.56 1.45 4.10
C GLY A 69 3.30 1.84 5.38
N SER A 70 3.01 3.01 5.95
CA SER A 70 3.82 3.61 7.02
C SER A 70 4.02 2.71 8.24
N ALA A 71 3.01 1.91 8.60
CA ALA A 71 3.10 0.94 9.71
C ALA A 71 4.11 -0.21 9.47
N ARG A 72 4.54 -0.43 8.22
CA ARG A 72 5.56 -1.43 7.84
C ARG A 72 6.95 -0.83 7.80
N ASP A 73 7.10 0.43 7.40
CA ASP A 73 8.40 1.11 7.35
C ASP A 73 9.09 1.14 8.73
N ASP A 74 8.34 1.27 9.83
CA ASP A 74 8.89 1.21 11.20
C ASP A 74 9.61 -0.13 11.49
N ARG A 75 9.06 -1.24 11.00
CA ARG A 75 9.63 -2.59 11.18
C ARG A 75 10.86 -2.79 10.31
N GLU A 76 10.83 -2.24 9.11
CA GLU A 76 11.94 -2.30 8.17
C GLU A 76 13.12 -1.42 8.62
N GLN A 77 12.83 -0.25 9.21
CA GLN A 77 13.84 0.60 9.83
C GLN A 77 14.52 -0.08 11.02
N GLN A 78 13.77 -0.81 11.85
CA GLN A 78 14.35 -1.62 12.94
C GLN A 78 15.25 -2.74 12.42
N TYR A 79 14.88 -3.38 11.31
CA TYR A 79 15.73 -4.41 10.69
C TYR A 79 16.98 -3.82 10.01
N ARG A 80 16.84 -2.65 9.40
CA ARG A 80 17.93 -1.97 8.69
C ARG A 80 18.94 -1.32 9.64
N ASN A 81 18.49 -0.91 10.83
CA ASN A 81 19.34 -0.36 11.87
C ASN A 81 19.23 -1.22 13.14
N PRO A 82 19.83 -2.42 13.16
CA PRO A 82 19.79 -3.27 14.34
C PRO A 82 20.40 -2.53 15.54
N PRO A 83 19.87 -2.72 16.77
CA PRO A 83 20.40 -2.06 17.95
C PRO A 83 21.90 -2.37 18.11
N PRO A 84 22.70 -1.40 18.58
CA PRO A 84 24.14 -1.60 18.75
C PRO A 84 24.38 -2.84 19.62
N PRO A 85 25.40 -3.66 19.29
CA PRO A 85 25.70 -4.86 20.07
C PRO A 85 25.86 -4.48 21.54
N PRO A 86 25.37 -5.32 22.48
CA PRO A 86 25.49 -5.01 23.90
C PRO A 86 26.94 -4.72 24.24
N PRO A 87 27.22 -3.74 25.14
CA PRO A 87 28.58 -3.43 25.55
C PRO A 87 29.22 -4.73 26.02
N ARG A 88 30.41 -5.05 25.48
CA ARG A 88 31.19 -6.20 25.93
C ARG A 88 31.46 -6.00 27.42
N ARG A 89 30.65 -6.65 28.26
CA ARG A 89 30.88 -6.71 29.70
C ARG A 89 32.25 -7.33 29.85
N GLY A 90 33.22 -6.49 30.21
CA GLY A 90 34.63 -6.83 30.32
C GLY A 90 34.77 -8.17 31.03
N GLY A 91 35.49 -9.08 30.37
CA GLY A 91 35.68 -10.44 30.85
C GLY A 91 36.28 -10.43 32.25
N TYR A 92 35.65 -11.16 33.14
CA TYR A 92 36.35 -11.80 34.26
C TYR A 92 36.21 -13.29 34.01
N TYR A 93 37.20 -13.87 33.31
CA TYR A 93 37.48 -15.30 33.38
C TYR A 93 38.46 -15.48 34.56
N PRO A 94 38.02 -16.00 35.71
CA PRO A 94 38.95 -16.45 36.73
C PRO A 94 39.63 -17.73 36.22
N TYR A 95 40.96 -17.68 36.13
CA TYR A 95 41.82 -18.87 36.09
C TYR A 95 42.02 -19.39 37.52
#